data_AF-A0A2D5EXJ0-F1
#
_entry.id   AF-A0A2D5EXJ0-F1
#
_cell.length_a   1.000
_cell.length_b   1.000
_cell.length_c   1.000
_cell.angle_alpha   90.00
_cell.angle_beta   90.00
_cell.angle_gamma   90.00
#
_symmetry.space_group_name_H-M   'P 1'
#
loop_
_entity.id
_entity.type
_entity.pdbx_description
1 polymer ?
#
loop_
_entity_poly.entity_id
_entity_poly.type
_entity_poly.pdbx_seq_one_letter_code
_entity_poly.pdbx_strand_id
1 'polypeptide(L)'
;MNGRAPSWIACAAALVALGCGSDEPEPTPTPSEETIVDVFREPVLTEAAVLPEQDAHVVNVEVREDALVLTYDGPGADVPGEGAVLAGVEAGGYLRRVLSVNALSDVRFELATEHAQLVDLFEDVHFRVRHEPGATSWVERGPVGGRRDALGGTFNLLDDLPISETCGIAPGQNVEVKAELSPIFDAEFDIFRRTQRRVRVELGGSIKVSVEAQSGAGIGLNCEFEVPAERMPSREFANVFFIGWIPVAITHTIQTEAKLEVGATVSAGEVTGSADATYRFSVGASYEQGMGWSPIGTADRTSTANLELTEQATASVTAKVTPGVSYTLKIYDTAGPKIALRPSVEGELESTLCEWEGEVKGALTAAIAPKLDVPVFDVSLLEVDFNLELLSGTFWTGEGTWAWCADGGVDAGMPGDGGVSGDAGMPGDGGADPCATHSTCEDCNDAEGCGFCRSSGQCMSDGRRAECGSGWLDEPSSCPDCSGFTDCASCAANGFCGWCPGMGCLNDSTEEARMCADYQPIACGG
;
A
#
# COMPACT_ATOMS: atom_id res chain seq x y z
N MET A 1 91.69 -22.35 12.35
CA MET A 1 90.40 -22.48 13.04
C MET A 1 90.11 -21.17 13.75
N ASN A 2 89.13 -20.41 13.25
CA ASN A 2 88.37 -19.37 13.94
C ASN A 2 87.50 -18.67 12.89
N GLY A 3 86.29 -19.19 12.69
CA GLY A 3 85.30 -18.64 11.78
C GLY A 3 84.52 -17.50 12.46
N ARG A 4 84.42 -16.37 11.76
CA ARG A 4 83.46 -15.30 12.07
C ARG A 4 82.34 -15.38 11.03
N ALA A 5 81.13 -15.65 11.48
CA ALA A 5 79.90 -15.52 10.69
C ALA A 5 79.42 -14.06 10.67
N PRO A 6 78.78 -13.59 9.59
CA PRO A 6 78.26 -12.23 9.51
C PRO A 6 76.89 -12.10 10.19
N SER A 7 76.70 -10.99 10.90
CA SER A 7 75.45 -10.58 11.54
C SER A 7 74.40 -10.18 10.50
N TRP A 8 73.38 -11.03 10.32
CA TRP A 8 72.21 -10.82 9.45
C TRP A 8 70.91 -10.62 10.26
N ILE A 9 71.01 -10.16 11.51
CA ILE A 9 69.86 -9.98 12.42
C ILE A 9 69.78 -8.51 12.84
N ALA A 10 69.45 -7.63 11.91
CA ALA A 10 69.15 -6.22 12.24
C ALA A 10 68.19 -5.51 11.26
N CYS A 11 67.61 -6.20 10.26
CA CYS A 11 66.69 -5.57 9.29
C CYS A 11 65.26 -6.15 9.28
N ALA A 12 64.94 -7.12 10.13
CA ALA A 12 63.61 -7.77 10.12
C ALA A 12 62.59 -7.19 11.13
N ALA A 13 62.94 -6.15 11.89
CA ALA A 13 62.09 -5.62 12.97
C ALA A 13 61.51 -4.21 12.72
N ALA A 14 61.64 -3.66 11.50
CA ALA A 14 61.16 -2.32 11.14
C ALA A 14 60.05 -2.32 10.05
N LEU A 15 59.42 -3.46 9.77
CA LEU A 15 58.42 -3.61 8.70
C LEU A 15 57.01 -4.00 9.19
N VAL A 16 56.75 -4.03 10.50
CA VAL A 16 55.42 -4.38 11.07
C VAL A 16 54.67 -3.16 11.64
N ALA A 17 55.23 -1.95 11.51
CA ALA A 17 54.63 -0.71 12.04
C ALA A 17 54.13 0.26 10.93
N LEU A 18 53.94 -0.24 9.71
CA LEU A 18 53.13 0.42 8.67
C LEU A 18 51.88 -0.44 8.44
N GLY A 19 51.21 -0.82 9.53
CA GLY A 19 49.82 -1.23 9.43
C GLY A 19 49.07 -0.03 8.91
N CYS A 20 48.67 -0.08 7.62
CA CYS A 20 47.66 0.80 7.09
C CYS A 20 46.46 0.68 8.02
N GLY A 21 46.29 1.64 8.93
CA GLY A 21 45.00 1.90 9.53
C GLY A 21 44.15 2.39 8.38
N SER A 22 43.52 1.46 7.66
CA SER A 22 42.29 1.76 6.96
C SER A 22 41.38 2.30 8.05
N ASP A 23 41.16 3.62 8.05
CA ASP A 23 40.16 4.23 8.92
C ASP A 23 38.91 3.35 8.81
N GLU A 24 38.45 2.89 9.97
CA GLU A 24 37.26 2.06 10.06
C GLU A 24 36.15 2.84 9.34
N PRO A 25 35.57 2.29 8.25
CA PRO A 25 34.66 3.06 7.40
C PRO A 25 33.60 3.70 8.29
N GLU A 26 33.35 4.99 8.09
CA GLU A 26 32.34 5.70 8.87
C GLU A 26 31.05 4.87 8.88
N PRO A 27 30.42 4.68 10.05
CA PRO A 27 29.29 3.79 10.18
C PRO A 27 28.22 4.21 9.17
N THR A 28 27.84 3.30 8.28
CA THR A 28 26.76 3.49 7.33
C THR A 28 25.57 4.05 8.08
N PRO A 29 24.95 5.17 7.64
CA PRO A 29 23.80 5.73 8.33
C PRO A 29 22.75 4.65 8.53
N THR A 30 22.31 4.45 9.78
CA THR A 30 21.28 3.48 10.10
C THR A 30 20.04 3.80 9.24
N PRO A 31 19.50 2.84 8.48
CA PRO A 31 18.28 3.06 7.73
C PRO A 31 17.19 3.59 8.67
N SER A 32 16.41 4.56 8.22
CA SER A 32 15.19 4.97 8.91
C SER A 32 14.30 3.74 9.12
N GLU A 33 13.56 3.65 10.24
CA GLU A 33 12.60 2.56 10.47
C GLU A 33 11.55 2.41 9.35
N GLU A 34 11.37 3.46 8.53
CA GLU A 34 10.50 3.51 7.35
C GLU A 34 11.01 2.70 6.15
N THR A 35 12.30 2.31 6.10
CA THR A 35 12.90 1.65 4.93
C THR A 35 13.61 0.38 5.36
N ILE A 36 13.08 -0.76 4.93
CA ILE A 36 13.64 -2.08 5.17
C ILE A 36 14.31 -2.53 3.89
N VAL A 37 15.61 -2.84 3.96
CA VAL A 37 16.40 -3.33 2.82
C VAL A 37 16.91 -4.72 3.15
N ASP A 38 16.41 -5.71 2.42
CA ASP A 38 16.88 -7.08 2.47
C ASP A 38 17.86 -7.32 1.33
N VAL A 39 19.13 -7.60 1.67
CA VAL A 39 20.17 -7.92 0.68
C VAL A 39 20.38 -9.43 0.65
N PHE A 40 19.90 -10.09 -0.41
CA PHE A 40 20.02 -11.53 -0.61
C PHE A 40 21.36 -11.92 -1.25
N ARG A 41 21.92 -11.05 -2.11
CA ARG A 41 23.27 -11.17 -2.66
C ARG A 41 23.96 -9.81 -2.64
N GLU A 42 25.17 -9.78 -2.10
CA GLU A 42 26.00 -8.57 -2.03
C GLU A 42 26.26 -8.00 -3.43
N PRO A 43 26.30 -6.67 -3.57
CA PRO A 43 26.48 -6.05 -4.86
C PRO A 43 27.93 -6.17 -5.35
N VAL A 44 28.08 -6.56 -6.61
CA VAL A 44 29.32 -6.52 -7.38
C VAL A 44 29.14 -5.47 -8.46
N LEU A 45 29.95 -4.42 -8.45
CA LEU A 45 29.94 -3.39 -9.47
C LEU A 45 30.60 -3.85 -10.77
N THR A 46 30.22 -3.25 -11.89
CA THR A 46 30.95 -3.42 -13.15
C THR A 46 32.29 -2.64 -13.13
N GLU A 47 33.22 -3.00 -14.00
CA GLU A 47 34.50 -2.27 -14.15
C GLU A 47 34.33 -0.80 -14.58
N ALA A 48 33.18 -0.45 -15.17
CA ALA A 48 32.88 0.91 -15.60
C ALA A 48 32.22 1.76 -14.50
N ALA A 49 31.79 1.12 -13.41
CA ALA A 49 31.08 1.80 -12.34
C ALA A 49 32.01 2.71 -11.53
N VAL A 50 31.56 3.94 -11.30
CA VAL A 50 32.23 4.92 -10.45
C VAL A 50 31.19 5.54 -9.51
N LEU A 51 31.54 5.70 -8.24
CA LEU A 51 30.71 6.40 -7.26
C LEU A 51 31.44 7.68 -6.84
N PRO A 52 31.16 8.83 -7.49
CA PRO A 52 31.92 10.07 -7.26
C PRO A 52 31.95 10.49 -5.79
N GLU A 53 30.86 10.30 -5.05
CA GLU A 53 30.76 10.69 -3.64
C GLU A 53 31.62 9.84 -2.69
N GLN A 54 32.23 8.75 -3.18
CA GLN A 54 33.18 7.95 -2.42
C GLN A 54 34.64 8.29 -2.72
N ASP A 55 34.88 9.09 -3.75
CA ASP A 55 36.19 9.67 -4.01
C ASP A 55 36.39 10.88 -3.09
N ALA A 56 37.32 10.77 -2.14
CA ALA A 56 37.64 11.81 -1.17
C ALA A 56 38.09 13.14 -1.82
N HIS A 57 38.50 13.12 -3.09
CA HIS A 57 38.88 14.32 -3.83
C HIS A 57 37.68 15.02 -4.48
N VAL A 58 36.52 14.37 -4.63
CA VAL A 58 35.31 15.00 -5.18
C VAL A 58 34.65 15.85 -4.09
N VAL A 59 34.60 17.16 -4.33
CA VAL A 59 34.02 18.16 -3.43
C VAL A 59 32.54 18.39 -3.70
N ASN A 60 32.13 18.32 -4.97
CA ASN A 60 30.76 18.61 -5.37
C ASN A 60 30.39 17.92 -6.69
N VAL A 61 29.15 17.47 -6.78
CA VAL A 61 28.53 16.95 -8.01
C VAL A 61 27.30 17.80 -8.33
N GLU A 62 27.35 18.54 -9.44
CA GLU A 62 26.19 19.26 -9.95
C GLU A 62 25.48 18.40 -11.01
N VAL A 63 24.26 17.97 -10.71
CA VAL A 63 23.44 17.17 -11.63
C VAL A 63 22.63 18.09 -12.54
N ARG A 64 22.76 17.90 -13.86
CA ARG A 64 21.95 18.55 -14.90
C ARG A 64 21.23 17.49 -15.73
N GLU A 65 20.31 17.92 -16.60
CA GLU A 65 19.49 17.02 -17.41
C GLU A 65 20.34 16.10 -18.32
N ASP A 66 21.37 16.65 -18.96
CA ASP A 66 22.23 16.00 -19.95
C ASP A 66 23.71 15.96 -19.54
N ALA A 67 24.05 16.41 -18.32
CA ALA A 67 25.44 16.50 -17.87
C ALA A 67 25.59 16.35 -16.35
N LEU A 68 26.79 15.94 -15.94
CA LEU A 68 27.25 16.04 -14.56
C LEU A 68 28.46 16.98 -14.50
N VAL A 69 28.52 17.86 -13.50
CA VAL A 69 29.73 18.67 -13.28
C VAL A 69 30.38 18.25 -11.98
N LEU A 70 31.54 17.59 -12.10
CA LEU A 70 32.36 17.18 -10.97
C LEU A 70 33.34 18.31 -10.61
N THR A 71 33.43 18.62 -9.33
CA THR A 71 34.40 19.56 -8.77
C THR A 71 35.31 18.84 -7.79
N TYR A 72 36.62 18.96 -7.97
CA TYR A 72 37.65 18.32 -7.14
C TYR A 72 38.36 19.31 -6.21
N ASP A 73 39.02 18.80 -5.17
CA ASP A 73 39.76 19.58 -4.17
C ASP A 73 41.13 20.09 -4.67
N GLY A 74 41.63 19.53 -5.77
CA GLY A 74 42.93 19.87 -6.35
C GLY A 74 43.10 19.42 -7.81
N PRO A 75 44.15 19.92 -8.50
CA PRO A 75 44.43 19.56 -9.88
C PRO A 75 44.96 18.13 -10.01
N GLY A 76 44.79 17.53 -11.19
CA GLY A 76 45.30 16.18 -11.49
C GLY A 76 44.45 15.04 -10.93
N ALA A 77 43.16 15.32 -10.66
CA ALA A 77 42.19 14.31 -10.29
C ALA A 77 42.02 13.22 -11.38
N ASP A 78 41.71 12.00 -10.94
CA ASP A 78 41.37 10.90 -11.84
C ASP A 78 39.90 11.02 -12.25
N VAL A 79 39.67 11.78 -13.32
CA VAL A 79 38.31 12.07 -13.80
C VAL A 79 37.76 10.87 -14.56
N PRO A 80 36.52 10.41 -14.26
CA PRO A 80 35.90 9.31 -14.99
C PRO A 80 35.86 9.56 -16.50
N GLY A 81 36.43 8.64 -17.27
CA GLY A 81 36.50 8.73 -18.72
C GLY A 81 35.19 8.37 -19.43
N GLU A 82 35.18 8.51 -20.76
CA GLU A 82 34.06 8.07 -21.60
C GLU A 82 33.72 6.59 -21.38
N GLY A 83 32.42 6.29 -21.30
CA GLY A 83 31.89 4.96 -21.03
C GLY A 83 31.75 4.61 -19.54
N ALA A 84 32.34 5.40 -18.63
CA ALA A 84 32.13 5.25 -17.19
C ALA A 84 30.64 5.42 -16.82
N VAL A 85 30.20 4.70 -15.80
CA VAL A 85 28.82 4.70 -15.29
C VAL A 85 28.86 5.26 -13.88
N LEU A 86 28.38 6.49 -13.71
CA LEU A 86 28.41 7.20 -12.45
C LEU A 86 27.06 7.04 -11.75
N ALA A 87 27.09 6.68 -10.47
CA ALA A 87 25.91 6.65 -9.62
C ALA A 87 26.14 7.42 -8.32
N GLY A 88 25.12 8.15 -7.88
CA GLY A 88 25.18 8.97 -6.68
C GLY A 88 23.80 9.43 -6.19
N VAL A 89 23.79 10.25 -5.14
CA VAL A 89 22.57 10.64 -4.39
C VAL A 89 22.18 12.11 -4.55
N GLU A 90 23.05 12.91 -5.15
CA GLU A 90 22.78 14.34 -5.35
C GLU A 90 21.54 14.55 -6.24
N ALA A 91 20.79 15.62 -5.96
CA ALA A 91 19.57 16.01 -6.68
C ALA A 91 18.48 14.91 -6.80
N GLY A 92 18.33 14.03 -5.80
CA GLY A 92 17.39 12.90 -5.85
C GLY A 92 17.98 11.62 -6.44
N GLY A 93 19.28 11.66 -6.72
CA GLY A 93 20.10 10.56 -7.23
C GLY A 93 20.17 10.52 -8.75
N TYR A 94 21.29 10.01 -9.24
CA TYR A 94 21.58 9.94 -10.66
C TYR A 94 22.28 8.63 -11.00
N LEU A 95 22.03 8.14 -12.22
CA LEU A 95 22.69 6.97 -12.81
C LEU A 95 22.95 7.30 -14.27
N ARG A 96 24.21 7.62 -14.58
CA ARG A 96 24.58 8.29 -15.82
C ARG A 96 25.77 7.61 -16.48
N ARG A 97 25.74 7.44 -17.79
CA ARG A 97 26.89 7.03 -18.59
C ARG A 97 27.58 8.26 -19.16
N VAL A 98 28.90 8.34 -19.00
CA VAL A 98 29.71 9.43 -19.57
C VAL A 98 29.86 9.24 -21.08
N LEU A 99 29.45 10.25 -21.84
CA LEU A 99 29.61 10.31 -23.29
C LEU A 99 30.86 11.08 -23.72
N SER A 100 31.20 12.15 -22.97
CA SER A 100 32.42 12.93 -23.19
C SER A 100 32.79 13.71 -21.94
N VAL A 101 34.06 14.11 -21.83
CA VAL A 101 34.62 14.86 -20.71
C VAL A 101 35.18 16.20 -21.20
N ASN A 102 34.71 17.30 -20.63
CA ASN A 102 35.16 18.64 -20.94
C ASN A 102 35.73 19.33 -19.69
N ALA A 103 37.00 19.71 -19.72
CA ALA A 103 37.63 20.44 -18.62
C ALA A 103 37.18 21.91 -18.64
N LEU A 104 36.42 22.33 -17.62
CA LEU A 104 36.06 23.74 -17.42
C LEU A 104 37.19 24.50 -16.71
N SER A 105 37.96 23.82 -15.86
CA SER A 105 39.17 24.28 -15.20
C SER A 105 40.03 23.08 -14.78
N ASP A 106 41.17 23.30 -14.11
CA ASP A 106 42.03 22.22 -13.61
C ASP A 106 41.38 21.34 -12.52
N VAL A 107 40.25 21.79 -11.95
CA VAL A 107 39.54 21.13 -10.85
C VAL A 107 38.05 20.92 -11.12
N ARG A 108 37.55 21.35 -12.27
CA ARG A 108 36.12 21.29 -12.60
C ARG A 108 35.92 20.71 -13.99
N PHE A 109 35.16 19.63 -14.06
CA PHE A 109 34.95 18.86 -15.28
C PHE A 109 33.47 18.69 -15.53
N GLU A 110 33.03 19.05 -16.73
CA GLU A 110 31.69 18.78 -17.22
C GLU A 110 31.70 17.49 -18.01
N LEU A 111 30.90 16.53 -17.57
CA LEU A 111 30.71 15.24 -18.20
C LEU A 111 29.40 15.33 -18.97
N ALA A 112 29.43 15.26 -20.30
CA ALA A 112 28.19 15.05 -21.06
C ALA A 112 27.73 13.61 -20.79
N THR A 113 26.46 13.42 -20.49
CA THR A 113 25.95 12.12 -20.05
C THR A 113 24.63 11.73 -20.69
N GLU A 114 24.37 10.44 -20.70
CA GLU A 114 23.03 9.88 -20.90
C GLU A 114 22.62 9.07 -19.67
N HIS A 115 21.34 8.76 -19.54
CA HIS A 115 20.82 7.85 -18.53
C HIS A 115 21.39 6.43 -18.69
N ALA A 116 21.87 5.82 -17.61
CA ALA A 116 22.36 4.44 -17.58
C ALA A 116 21.36 3.49 -16.90
N GLN A 117 21.56 2.18 -17.08
CA GLN A 117 20.72 1.14 -16.48
C GLN A 117 21.35 0.55 -15.22
N LEU A 118 20.55 -0.07 -14.36
CA LEU A 118 21.08 -0.80 -13.19
C LEU A 118 22.05 -1.91 -13.59
N VAL A 119 21.86 -2.55 -14.75
CA VAL A 119 22.79 -3.58 -15.28
C VAL A 119 24.11 -3.02 -15.80
N ASP A 120 24.19 -1.70 -16.02
CA ASP A 120 25.44 -1.01 -16.33
C ASP A 120 26.25 -0.73 -15.07
N LEU A 121 25.57 -0.53 -13.94
CA LEU A 121 26.18 -0.32 -12.62
C LEU A 121 26.58 -1.64 -11.95
N PHE A 122 25.66 -2.61 -11.91
CA PHE A 122 25.82 -3.87 -11.20
C PHE A 122 26.13 -5.03 -12.15
N GLU A 123 27.20 -5.76 -11.84
CA GLU A 123 27.46 -7.09 -12.40
C GLU A 123 26.58 -8.16 -11.73
N ASP A 124 26.44 -8.13 -10.41
CA ASP A 124 25.61 -9.04 -9.63
C ASP A 124 25.03 -8.29 -8.43
N VAL A 125 23.72 -8.38 -8.19
CA VAL A 125 23.08 -7.93 -6.96
C VAL A 125 21.70 -8.57 -6.83
N HIS A 126 21.28 -8.91 -5.62
CA HIS A 126 19.88 -9.27 -5.35
C HIS A 126 19.43 -8.64 -4.05
N PHE A 127 18.46 -7.74 -4.13
CA PHE A 127 17.92 -7.06 -2.97
C PHE A 127 16.41 -6.83 -3.12
N ARG A 128 15.76 -6.64 -1.98
CA ARG A 128 14.39 -6.14 -1.86
C ARG A 128 14.38 -4.93 -0.95
N VAL A 129 13.67 -3.90 -1.36
CA VAL A 129 13.41 -2.72 -0.56
C VAL A 129 11.91 -2.63 -0.31
N ARG A 130 11.55 -2.51 0.96
CA ARG A 130 10.20 -2.16 1.40
C ARG A 130 10.25 -0.79 2.07
N HIS A 131 9.41 0.11 1.62
CA HIS A 131 9.30 1.44 2.17
C HIS A 131 7.87 1.74 2.59
N GLU A 132 7.71 2.12 3.85
CA GLU A 132 6.47 2.58 4.46
C GLU A 132 6.68 4.03 4.89
N PRO A 133 6.22 5.02 4.11
CA PRO A 133 6.47 6.42 4.42
C PRO A 133 5.87 6.77 5.78
N GLY A 134 6.71 7.33 6.65
CA GLY A 134 6.24 7.91 7.89
C GLY A 134 5.68 9.31 7.67
N ALA A 135 5.28 9.94 8.77
CA ALA A 135 4.66 11.26 8.75
C ALA A 135 5.60 12.38 8.25
N THR A 136 6.90 12.14 8.30
CA THR A 136 7.93 13.16 8.03
C THR A 136 8.55 13.06 6.65
N SER A 137 8.23 12.01 5.89
CA SER A 137 8.86 11.68 4.60
C SER A 137 8.34 12.56 3.46
N TRP A 138 7.20 13.22 3.66
CA TRP A 138 6.51 13.98 2.63
C TRP A 138 7.03 15.41 2.50
N VAL A 139 7.35 15.81 1.26
CA VAL A 139 7.58 17.20 0.89
C VAL A 139 6.51 17.59 -0.13
N GLU A 140 5.66 18.54 0.23
CA GLU A 140 4.66 19.07 -0.69
C GLU A 140 5.32 20.13 -1.57
N ARG A 141 5.37 19.93 -2.89
CA ARG A 141 5.85 20.93 -3.85
C ARG A 141 4.65 21.73 -4.37
N GLY A 142 4.42 22.89 -3.77
CA GLY A 142 3.47 23.87 -4.30
C GLY A 142 4.13 24.83 -5.30
N PRO A 143 3.33 25.64 -6.02
CA PRO A 143 3.82 26.68 -6.93
C PRO A 143 4.64 27.80 -6.23
N VAL A 144 4.67 27.81 -4.90
CA VAL A 144 5.34 28.83 -4.08
C VAL A 144 6.49 28.26 -3.23
N GLY A 145 6.95 27.03 -3.53
CA GLY A 145 8.05 26.35 -2.82
C GLY A 145 7.61 25.08 -2.09
N GLY A 146 8.60 24.33 -1.57
CA GLY A 146 8.37 23.08 -0.85
C GLY A 146 7.98 23.31 0.62
N ARG A 147 6.85 22.77 1.07
CA ARG A 147 6.48 22.71 2.50
C ARG A 147 6.72 21.29 3.03
N ARG A 148 7.34 21.21 4.21
CA ARG A 148 7.48 19.97 5.00
C ARG A 148 6.45 20.00 6.11
N ASP A 149 5.18 19.82 5.77
CA ASP A 149 4.15 19.66 6.80
C ASP A 149 4.12 18.18 7.20
N ALA A 150 4.28 17.92 8.50
CA ALA A 150 4.29 16.59 9.12
C ALA A 150 2.87 16.00 9.11
N LEU A 151 2.43 15.57 7.94
CA LEU A 151 1.18 14.84 7.73
C LEU A 151 1.50 13.37 7.94
N GLY A 152 0.71 12.66 8.75
CA GLY A 152 0.91 11.25 9.14
C GLY A 152 1.33 10.29 8.01
N GLY A 153 1.58 9.02 8.33
CA GLY A 153 1.72 7.97 7.30
C GLY A 153 0.51 7.84 6.35
N THR A 154 -0.57 8.58 6.62
CA THR A 154 -1.77 8.75 5.80
C THR A 154 -1.78 10.12 5.10
N PHE A 155 -2.16 10.15 3.83
CA PHE A 155 -2.27 11.35 3.01
C PHE A 155 -3.71 11.58 2.56
N ASN A 156 -4.30 12.75 2.86
CA ASN A 156 -5.60 13.13 2.32
C ASN A 156 -5.49 13.59 0.86
N LEU A 157 -6.03 12.81 -0.05
CA LEU A 157 -6.04 13.01 -1.49
C LEU A 157 -6.89 14.22 -1.91
N LEU A 158 -7.84 14.66 -1.06
CA LEU A 158 -8.92 15.61 -1.40
C LEU A 158 -9.00 16.82 -0.44
N ASP A 159 -7.87 17.26 0.14
CA ASP A 159 -7.86 18.43 1.03
C ASP A 159 -8.44 19.68 0.33
N ASP A 160 -9.34 20.38 1.04
CA ASP A 160 -9.91 21.68 0.68
C ASP A 160 -10.66 21.76 -0.67
N LEU A 161 -11.37 20.70 -1.07
CA LEU A 161 -12.27 20.79 -2.22
C LEU A 161 -13.41 21.80 -1.95
N PRO A 162 -13.60 22.85 -2.79
CA PRO A 162 -14.65 23.84 -2.61
C PRO A 162 -16.01 23.31 -3.11
N ILE A 163 -16.42 22.14 -2.59
CA ILE A 163 -17.65 21.44 -2.97
C ILE A 163 -18.86 22.35 -2.74
N SER A 164 -18.89 23.02 -1.60
CA SER A 164 -19.98 23.93 -1.22
C SER A 164 -20.14 25.11 -2.19
N GLU A 165 -19.04 25.75 -2.58
CA GLU A 165 -19.04 26.86 -3.53
C GLU A 165 -19.43 26.41 -4.95
N THR A 166 -18.92 25.24 -5.36
CA THR A 166 -19.11 24.72 -6.72
C THR A 166 -20.52 24.19 -6.94
N CYS A 167 -21.06 23.50 -5.95
CA CYS A 167 -22.38 22.87 -6.03
C CYS A 167 -23.53 23.78 -5.59
N GLY A 168 -23.26 25.04 -5.21
CA GLY A 168 -24.28 25.98 -4.76
C GLY A 168 -25.00 25.54 -3.48
N ILE A 169 -24.27 24.87 -2.59
CA ILE A 169 -24.79 24.32 -1.34
C ILE A 169 -25.26 25.47 -0.44
N ALA A 170 -26.51 25.40 0.04
CA ALA A 170 -27.08 26.46 0.86
C ALA A 170 -26.41 26.51 2.25
N PRO A 171 -26.39 27.66 2.94
CA PRO A 171 -25.88 27.73 4.31
C PRO A 171 -26.58 26.73 5.23
N GLY A 172 -25.81 25.89 5.92
CA GLY A 172 -26.33 24.81 6.78
C GLY A 172 -26.37 23.43 6.13
N GLN A 173 -26.05 23.32 4.85
CA GLN A 173 -25.79 22.05 4.17
C GLN A 173 -24.27 21.85 4.01
N ASN A 174 -23.84 20.59 4.00
CA ASN A 174 -22.45 20.23 3.79
C ASN A 174 -22.34 18.92 2.99
N VAL A 175 -21.34 18.83 2.14
CA VAL A 175 -20.89 17.56 1.56
C VAL A 175 -19.38 17.54 1.75
N GLU A 176 -18.92 16.67 2.62
CA GLU A 176 -17.52 16.46 2.93
C GLU A 176 -17.09 15.13 2.33
N VAL A 177 -16.04 15.17 1.50
CA VAL A 177 -15.46 13.98 0.89
C VAL A 177 -14.01 13.92 1.30
N LYS A 178 -13.63 12.84 1.97
CA LYS A 178 -12.25 12.55 2.37
C LYS A 178 -11.79 11.32 1.62
N ALA A 179 -10.54 11.32 1.17
CA ALA A 179 -9.92 10.11 0.67
C ALA A 179 -8.50 10.04 1.20
N GLU A 180 -8.19 9.07 2.04
CA GLU A 180 -6.89 8.92 2.70
C GLU A 180 -6.13 7.74 2.09
N LEU A 181 -4.90 7.96 1.63
CA LEU A 181 -4.00 6.94 1.11
C LEU A 181 -2.89 6.63 2.12
N SER A 182 -2.68 5.34 2.40
CA SER A 182 -1.57 4.82 3.21
C SER A 182 -0.74 3.86 2.36
N PRO A 183 0.24 4.35 1.57
CA PRO A 183 0.93 3.53 0.58
C PRO A 183 2.07 2.72 1.21
N ILE A 184 2.30 1.52 0.69
CA ILE A 184 3.45 0.66 0.99
C ILE A 184 4.15 0.36 -0.33
N PHE A 185 5.43 0.67 -0.42
CA PHE A 185 6.22 0.42 -1.62
C PHE A 185 7.09 -0.81 -1.41
N ASP A 186 7.07 -1.74 -2.37
CA ASP A 186 7.91 -2.93 -2.35
C ASP A 186 8.55 -3.12 -3.71
N ALA A 187 9.87 -3.21 -3.75
CA ALA A 187 10.60 -3.45 -4.97
C ALA A 187 11.71 -4.48 -4.77
N GLU A 188 11.82 -5.44 -5.68
CA GLU A 188 12.85 -6.47 -5.69
C GLU A 188 13.60 -6.43 -7.01
N PHE A 189 14.93 -6.45 -6.95
CA PHE A 189 15.81 -6.46 -8.12
C PHE A 189 16.80 -7.61 -7.99
N ASP A 190 16.83 -8.48 -9.00
CA ASP A 190 17.81 -9.56 -9.16
C ASP A 190 18.55 -9.36 -10.48
N ILE A 191 19.80 -8.91 -10.39
CA ILE A 191 20.74 -8.79 -11.51
C ILE A 191 21.82 -9.84 -11.31
N PHE A 192 22.06 -10.66 -12.33
CA PHE A 192 23.10 -11.67 -12.31
C PHE A 192 23.88 -11.62 -13.61
N ARG A 193 25.20 -11.41 -13.54
CA ARG A 193 26.10 -11.30 -14.69
C ARG A 193 25.58 -10.28 -15.72
N ARG A 194 25.24 -9.08 -15.25
CA ARG A 194 24.70 -7.95 -16.05
C ARG A 194 23.40 -8.29 -16.78
N THR A 195 22.69 -9.32 -16.34
CA THR A 195 21.39 -9.70 -16.88
C THR A 195 20.34 -9.55 -15.80
N GLN A 196 19.29 -8.79 -16.09
CA GLN A 196 18.13 -8.66 -15.22
C GLN A 196 17.37 -9.99 -15.21
N ARG A 197 17.40 -10.70 -14.09
CA ARG A 197 16.69 -11.97 -13.90
C ARG A 197 15.26 -11.74 -13.40
N ARG A 198 15.12 -10.83 -12.44
CA ARG A 198 13.84 -10.49 -11.83
C ARG A 198 13.80 -9.00 -11.51
N VAL A 199 12.67 -8.38 -11.83
CA VAL A 199 12.30 -7.08 -11.24
C VAL A 199 10.87 -7.18 -10.82
N ARG A 200 10.58 -6.91 -9.55
CA ARG A 200 9.23 -6.78 -9.02
C ARG A 200 9.09 -5.38 -8.48
N VAL A 201 8.03 -4.69 -8.86
CA VAL A 201 7.66 -3.42 -8.24
C VAL A 201 6.18 -3.48 -7.91
N GLU A 202 5.87 -3.18 -6.66
CA GLU A 202 4.54 -3.29 -6.09
C GLU A 202 4.25 -2.06 -5.23
N LEU A 203 3.08 -1.49 -5.46
CA LEU A 203 2.44 -0.49 -4.65
C LEU A 203 1.29 -1.18 -3.92
N GLY A 204 1.45 -1.38 -2.62
CA GLY A 204 0.39 -1.79 -1.73
C GLY A 204 -0.12 -0.63 -0.87
N GLY A 205 -1.04 -0.95 0.02
CA GLY A 205 -1.51 0.00 1.02
C GLY A 205 -3.01 -0.05 1.24
N SER A 206 -3.54 1.04 1.78
CA SER A 206 -4.99 1.25 1.92
C SER A 206 -5.43 2.60 1.38
N ILE A 207 -6.64 2.64 0.81
CA ILE A 207 -7.37 3.86 0.46
C ILE A 207 -8.66 3.86 1.28
N LYS A 208 -8.82 4.83 2.16
CA LYS A 208 -10.06 5.06 2.89
C LYS A 208 -10.80 6.23 2.25
N VAL A 209 -11.98 5.99 1.68
CA VAL A 209 -12.88 7.02 1.17
C VAL A 209 -14.01 7.20 2.17
N SER A 210 -14.24 8.42 2.62
CA SER A 210 -15.34 8.79 3.51
C SER A 210 -16.15 9.89 2.84
N VAL A 211 -17.47 9.72 2.80
CA VAL A 211 -18.42 10.73 2.32
C VAL A 211 -19.37 11.02 3.46
N GLU A 212 -19.52 12.30 3.79
CA GLU A 212 -20.51 12.78 4.75
C GLU A 212 -21.34 13.86 4.07
N ALA A 213 -22.66 13.70 4.07
CA ALA A 213 -23.58 14.63 3.46
C ALA A 213 -24.65 15.04 4.48
N GLN A 214 -24.87 16.35 4.59
CA GLN A 214 -25.93 16.94 5.38
C GLN A 214 -26.79 17.83 4.48
N SER A 215 -28.08 17.49 4.35
CA SER A 215 -29.05 18.27 3.60
C SER A 215 -30.10 18.91 4.50
N GLY A 216 -30.53 20.13 4.17
CA GLY A 216 -31.69 20.80 4.73
C GLY A 216 -32.97 20.57 3.91
N ALA A 217 -34.10 21.01 4.47
CA ALA A 217 -35.43 20.75 3.94
C ALA A 217 -35.71 21.41 2.57
N GLY A 218 -36.35 20.65 1.67
CA GLY A 218 -36.95 21.17 0.43
C GLY A 218 -35.97 21.50 -0.69
N ILE A 219 -34.82 20.81 -0.73
CA ILE A 219 -33.73 21.09 -1.67
C ILE A 219 -33.52 19.91 -2.61
N GLY A 220 -33.41 20.22 -3.91
CA GLY A 220 -32.85 19.35 -4.93
C GLY A 220 -31.44 19.84 -5.28
N LEU A 221 -30.44 19.03 -4.98
CA LEU A 221 -29.06 19.22 -5.38
C LEU A 221 -28.76 18.28 -6.55
N ASN A 222 -28.19 18.79 -7.63
CA ASN A 222 -27.54 17.95 -8.63
C ASN A 222 -26.24 18.65 -9.01
N CYS A 223 -25.12 18.04 -8.65
CA CYS A 223 -23.79 18.58 -8.83
C CYS A 223 -22.87 17.50 -9.42
N GLU A 224 -22.28 17.81 -10.56
CA GLU A 224 -21.15 17.06 -11.10
C GLU A 224 -19.97 18.03 -11.19
N PHE A 225 -18.86 17.66 -10.57
CA PHE A 225 -17.61 18.38 -10.76
C PHE A 225 -16.42 17.44 -10.89
N GLU A 226 -15.49 17.84 -11.73
CA GLU A 226 -14.24 17.14 -11.97
C GLU A 226 -13.10 18.09 -11.59
N VAL A 227 -12.21 17.61 -10.73
CA VAL A 227 -10.98 18.32 -10.39
C VAL A 227 -9.86 17.67 -11.17
N PRO A 228 -9.36 18.32 -12.22
CA PRO A 228 -8.34 17.75 -13.06
C PRO A 228 -7.02 17.66 -12.28
N ALA A 229 -6.17 16.69 -12.63
CA ALA A 229 -4.95 16.38 -11.91
C ALA A 229 -4.01 17.58 -11.72
N GLU A 230 -4.00 18.52 -12.68
CA GLU A 230 -3.12 19.71 -12.63
C GLU A 230 -3.52 20.72 -11.54
N ARG A 231 -4.75 20.62 -11.00
CA ARG A 231 -5.23 21.45 -9.89
C ARG A 231 -5.05 20.80 -8.54
N MET A 232 -4.73 19.52 -8.51
CA MET A 232 -4.50 18.78 -7.27
C MET A 232 -3.02 18.84 -6.88
N PRO A 233 -2.70 18.79 -5.57
CA PRO A 233 -1.31 18.80 -5.12
C PRO A 233 -0.59 17.54 -5.61
N SER A 234 0.51 17.72 -6.34
CA SER A 234 1.46 16.64 -6.61
C SER A 234 2.43 16.53 -5.45
N ARG A 235 2.64 15.32 -4.95
CA ARG A 235 3.61 15.04 -3.89
C ARG A 235 4.79 14.30 -4.46
N GLU A 236 5.98 14.72 -4.05
CA GLU A 236 7.22 14.08 -4.46
C GLU A 236 8.12 13.92 -3.25
N PHE A 237 8.66 12.72 -3.08
CA PHE A 237 9.69 12.46 -2.08
C PHE A 237 10.74 11.52 -2.66
N ALA A 238 11.96 11.62 -2.14
CA ALA A 238 13.06 10.75 -2.51
C ALA A 238 13.48 9.94 -1.28
N ASN A 239 13.64 8.65 -1.47
CA ASN A 239 14.22 7.74 -0.51
C ASN A 239 15.63 7.39 -0.97
N VAL A 240 16.61 7.52 -0.07
CA VAL A 240 17.98 7.09 -0.30
C VAL A 240 18.33 6.05 0.74
N PHE A 241 18.76 4.89 0.26
CA PHE A 241 19.23 3.78 1.09
C PHE A 241 20.50 3.18 0.51
N PHE A 242 21.14 2.30 1.25
CA PHE A 242 22.38 1.66 0.83
C PHE A 242 22.19 0.17 0.65
N ILE A 243 22.74 -0.36 -0.43
CA ILE A 243 22.91 -1.81 -0.64
C ILE A 243 24.38 -2.08 -0.43
N GLY A 244 24.73 -2.63 0.72
CA GLY A 244 26.11 -2.63 1.18
C GLY A 244 26.62 -1.20 1.30
N TRP A 245 27.57 -0.81 0.43
CA TRP A 245 28.18 0.52 0.38
C TRP A 245 27.68 1.37 -0.78
N ILE A 246 26.80 0.86 -1.64
CA ILE A 246 26.34 1.55 -2.85
C ILE A 246 25.03 2.26 -2.54
N PRO A 247 24.96 3.58 -2.72
CA PRO A 247 23.73 4.31 -2.48
C PRO A 247 22.75 4.10 -3.64
N VAL A 248 21.48 3.84 -3.31
CA VAL A 248 20.35 3.78 -4.25
C VAL A 248 19.36 4.85 -3.88
N ALA A 249 18.94 5.62 -4.88
CA ALA A 249 17.92 6.65 -4.73
C ALA A 249 16.67 6.28 -5.52
N ILE A 250 15.51 6.34 -4.86
CA ILE A 250 14.20 6.15 -5.46
C ILE A 250 13.39 7.42 -5.24
N THR A 251 12.93 8.03 -6.33
CA THR A 251 11.99 9.14 -6.28
C THR A 251 10.58 8.63 -6.53
N HIS A 252 9.67 9.05 -5.66
CA HIS A 252 8.26 8.70 -5.68
C HIS A 252 7.47 9.95 -6.00
N THR A 253 6.61 9.88 -7.01
CA THR A 253 5.69 10.98 -7.36
C THR A 253 4.26 10.47 -7.30
N ILE A 254 3.42 11.15 -6.54
CA ILE A 254 1.98 10.87 -6.44
C ILE A 254 1.24 12.09 -6.98
N GLN A 255 0.43 11.86 -8.00
CA GLN A 255 -0.51 12.83 -8.56
C GLN A 255 -1.92 12.33 -8.31
N THR A 256 -2.80 13.20 -7.84
CA THR A 256 -4.19 12.84 -7.58
C THR A 256 -5.11 13.50 -8.60
N GLU A 257 -6.19 12.84 -8.95
CA GLU A 257 -7.32 13.36 -9.70
C GLU A 257 -8.59 13.00 -8.94
N ALA A 258 -9.67 13.77 -9.10
CA ALA A 258 -10.91 13.46 -8.41
C ALA A 258 -12.11 13.82 -9.28
N LYS A 259 -13.00 12.85 -9.47
CA LYS A 259 -14.33 13.10 -10.03
C LYS A 259 -15.38 12.89 -8.95
N LEU A 260 -16.25 13.87 -8.75
CA LEU A 260 -17.38 13.79 -7.83
C LEU A 260 -18.69 14.04 -8.59
N GLU A 261 -19.64 13.14 -8.41
CA GLU A 261 -21.04 13.29 -8.85
C GLU A 261 -21.93 13.14 -7.61
N VAL A 262 -22.69 14.18 -7.26
CA VAL A 262 -23.63 14.17 -6.13
C VAL A 262 -25.00 14.61 -6.62
N GLY A 263 -25.99 13.75 -6.46
CA GLY A 263 -27.40 14.04 -6.60
C GLY A 263 -28.10 13.87 -5.25
N ALA A 264 -28.95 14.82 -4.87
CA ALA A 264 -29.82 14.66 -3.72
C ALA A 264 -31.17 15.33 -4.01
N THR A 265 -32.28 14.66 -3.68
CA THR A 265 -33.61 15.25 -3.70
C THR A 265 -34.30 14.96 -2.38
N VAL A 266 -34.55 16.00 -1.58
CA VAL A 266 -35.19 15.89 -0.27
C VAL A 266 -36.48 16.70 -0.25
N SER A 267 -37.62 16.03 -0.01
CA SER A 267 -38.93 16.67 -0.05
C SER A 267 -39.22 17.54 1.19
N ALA A 268 -38.71 17.15 2.36
CA ALA A 268 -38.87 17.82 3.66
C ALA A 268 -37.82 17.29 4.65
N GLY A 269 -37.60 17.93 5.80
CA GLY A 269 -36.71 17.44 6.86
C GLY A 269 -35.21 17.63 6.62
N GLU A 270 -34.40 17.21 7.59
CA GLU A 270 -32.94 17.14 7.49
C GLU A 270 -32.50 15.68 7.35
N VAL A 271 -31.51 15.46 6.48
CA VAL A 271 -30.93 14.14 6.21
C VAL A 271 -29.43 14.24 6.41
N THR A 272 -28.90 13.37 7.27
CA THR A 272 -27.45 13.18 7.43
C THR A 272 -27.12 11.76 7.01
N GLY A 273 -26.26 11.62 6.01
CA GLY A 273 -25.76 10.33 5.55
C GLY A 273 -24.25 10.29 5.61
N SER A 274 -23.69 9.17 6.07
CA SER A 274 -22.26 8.92 5.98
C SER A 274 -21.98 7.55 5.37
N ALA A 275 -20.94 7.47 4.57
CA ALA A 275 -20.45 6.23 3.98
C ALA A 275 -18.93 6.21 4.05
N ASP A 276 -18.39 5.10 4.54
CA ASP A 276 -16.96 4.83 4.61
C ASP A 276 -16.66 3.56 3.82
N ALA A 277 -15.65 3.62 2.96
CA ALA A 277 -15.11 2.48 2.24
C ALA A 277 -13.60 2.44 2.42
N THR A 278 -13.07 1.33 2.92
CA THR A 278 -11.63 1.08 2.97
C THR A 278 -11.28 -0.01 1.98
N TYR A 279 -10.40 0.33 1.05
CA TYR A 279 -9.79 -0.59 0.11
C TYR A 279 -8.39 -0.89 0.59
N ARG A 280 -8.04 -2.17 0.77
CA ARG A 280 -6.63 -2.57 0.84
C ARG A 280 -6.26 -3.18 -0.49
N PHE A 281 -5.06 -2.88 -0.97
CA PHE A 281 -4.66 -3.28 -2.30
C PHE A 281 -3.17 -3.59 -2.35
N SER A 282 -2.79 -4.36 -3.36
CA SER A 282 -1.44 -4.59 -3.80
C SER A 282 -1.47 -4.68 -5.33
N VAL A 283 -0.79 -3.75 -5.99
CA VAL A 283 -0.73 -3.67 -7.45
C VAL A 283 0.70 -3.50 -7.91
N GLY A 284 1.07 -4.11 -9.02
CA GLY A 284 2.44 -4.01 -9.48
C GLY A 284 2.70 -4.74 -10.78
N ALA A 285 3.97 -4.82 -11.12
CA ALA A 285 4.44 -5.60 -12.23
C ALA A 285 5.67 -6.39 -11.79
N SER A 286 5.76 -7.64 -12.24
CA SER A 286 6.97 -8.46 -12.15
C SER A 286 7.46 -8.82 -13.52
N TYR A 287 8.73 -8.54 -13.77
CA TYR A 287 9.49 -9.09 -14.87
C TYR A 287 10.26 -10.32 -14.39
N GLU A 288 10.15 -11.43 -15.09
CA GLU A 288 11.01 -12.60 -14.90
C GLU A 288 11.63 -13.03 -16.23
N GLN A 289 12.95 -13.28 -16.21
CA GLN A 289 13.69 -13.67 -17.40
C GLN A 289 13.11 -14.94 -18.03
N GLY A 290 12.71 -14.84 -19.30
CA GLY A 290 12.10 -15.93 -20.05
C GLY A 290 10.57 -15.98 -19.95
N MET A 291 9.96 -15.32 -18.95
CA MET A 291 8.50 -15.17 -18.84
C MET A 291 8.00 -13.78 -19.25
N GLY A 292 8.87 -12.77 -19.16
CA GLY A 292 8.51 -11.38 -19.49
C GLY A 292 7.81 -10.69 -18.32
N TRP A 293 7.02 -9.66 -18.63
CA TRP A 293 6.25 -8.89 -17.65
C TRP A 293 4.91 -9.57 -17.35
N SER A 294 4.56 -9.65 -16.08
CA SER A 294 3.26 -10.07 -15.58
C SER A 294 2.72 -9.07 -14.55
N PRO A 295 1.40 -8.81 -14.52
CA PRO A 295 0.81 -7.94 -13.52
C PRO A 295 0.73 -8.66 -12.16
N ILE A 296 0.79 -7.87 -11.10
CA ILE A 296 0.48 -8.26 -9.71
C ILE A 296 -0.74 -7.44 -9.32
N GLY A 297 -1.75 -8.08 -8.74
CA GLY A 297 -2.99 -7.41 -8.39
C GLY A 297 -3.81 -8.21 -7.39
N THR A 298 -3.97 -7.68 -6.19
CA THR A 298 -4.94 -8.15 -5.20
C THR A 298 -5.62 -6.95 -4.54
N ALA A 299 -6.87 -7.12 -4.11
CA ALA A 299 -7.56 -6.12 -3.32
C ALA A 299 -8.59 -6.77 -2.39
N ASP A 300 -8.74 -6.20 -1.20
CA ASP A 300 -9.80 -6.48 -0.25
C ASP A 300 -10.53 -5.19 0.14
N ARG A 301 -11.75 -5.32 0.67
CA ARG A 301 -12.59 -4.19 1.05
C ARG A 301 -13.29 -4.38 2.38
N THR A 302 -13.54 -3.26 3.03
CA THR A 302 -14.53 -3.13 4.11
C THR A 302 -15.32 -1.84 3.90
N SER A 303 -16.62 -1.85 4.18
CA SER A 303 -17.48 -0.67 4.03
C SER A 303 -18.53 -0.59 5.11
N THR A 304 -18.87 0.63 5.51
CA THR A 304 -19.97 0.91 6.44
C THR A 304 -20.76 2.11 5.92
N ALA A 305 -22.08 2.09 6.08
CA ALA A 305 -22.93 3.22 5.75
C ALA A 305 -23.91 3.47 6.90
N ASN A 306 -24.16 4.74 7.20
CA ASN A 306 -25.11 5.17 8.21
C ASN A 306 -26.03 6.26 7.64
N LEU A 307 -27.28 6.24 8.07
CA LEU A 307 -28.27 7.22 7.67
C LEU A 307 -29.09 7.64 8.88
N GLU A 308 -29.24 8.96 9.03
CA GLU A 308 -30.08 9.57 10.05
C GLU A 308 -31.07 10.55 9.40
N LEU A 309 -32.34 10.41 9.77
CA LEU A 309 -33.44 11.26 9.36
C LEU A 309 -34.10 11.84 10.61
N THR A 310 -34.19 13.16 10.69
CA THR A 310 -34.77 13.86 11.86
C THR A 310 -36.27 14.06 11.75
N GLU A 311 -36.83 14.03 10.54
CA GLU A 311 -38.25 14.26 10.26
C GLU A 311 -38.77 13.35 9.13
N GLN A 312 -40.11 13.25 9.02
CA GLN A 312 -40.76 12.50 7.97
C GLN A 312 -40.49 13.12 6.60
N ALA A 313 -39.75 12.40 5.77
CA ALA A 313 -39.31 12.87 4.47
C ALA A 313 -39.26 11.75 3.43
N THR A 314 -39.44 12.12 2.17
CA THR A 314 -38.90 11.33 1.07
C THR A 314 -37.56 11.93 0.67
N ALA A 315 -36.56 11.09 0.54
CA ALA A 315 -35.22 11.49 0.19
C ALA A 315 -34.65 10.50 -0.83
N SER A 316 -33.98 11.01 -1.85
CA SER A 316 -33.09 10.20 -2.68
C SER A 316 -31.73 10.89 -2.65
N VAL A 317 -30.68 10.13 -2.35
CA VAL A 317 -29.30 10.61 -2.30
C VAL A 317 -28.45 9.65 -3.12
N THR A 318 -27.81 10.16 -4.16
CA THR A 318 -26.84 9.44 -4.98
C THR A 318 -25.51 10.18 -4.86
N ALA A 319 -24.47 9.50 -4.41
CA ALA A 319 -23.14 10.07 -4.31
C ALA A 319 -22.13 9.12 -4.94
N LYS A 320 -21.45 9.57 -5.98
CA LYS A 320 -20.40 8.84 -6.66
C LYS A 320 -19.09 9.60 -6.58
N VAL A 321 -18.11 8.98 -5.95
CA VAL A 321 -16.75 9.51 -5.81
C VAL A 321 -15.81 8.59 -6.58
N THR A 322 -15.04 9.15 -7.50
CA THR A 322 -13.98 8.43 -8.22
C THR A 322 -12.65 9.17 -7.99
N PRO A 323 -11.94 8.90 -6.88
CA PRO A 323 -10.56 9.35 -6.75
C PRO A 323 -9.69 8.60 -7.76
N GLY A 324 -8.77 9.31 -8.40
CA GLY A 324 -7.67 8.72 -9.14
C GLY A 324 -6.34 9.07 -8.48
N VAL A 325 -5.45 8.10 -8.41
CA VAL A 325 -4.09 8.24 -7.88
C VAL A 325 -3.14 7.71 -8.94
N SER A 326 -2.37 8.60 -9.55
CA SER A 326 -1.27 8.26 -10.43
C SER A 326 0.04 8.30 -9.65
N TYR A 327 0.61 7.13 -9.43
CA TYR A 327 1.91 6.93 -8.82
C TYR A 327 2.98 6.70 -9.90
N THR A 328 4.13 7.34 -9.74
CA THR A 328 5.32 7.13 -10.57
C THR A 328 6.51 6.87 -9.65
N LEU A 329 7.19 5.75 -9.89
CA LEU A 329 8.48 5.45 -9.26
C LEU A 329 9.60 5.72 -10.26
N LYS A 330 10.68 6.37 -9.82
CA LYS A 330 11.92 6.51 -10.59
C LYS A 330 13.10 6.06 -9.76
N ILE A 331 13.94 5.20 -10.33
CA ILE A 331 15.22 4.83 -9.73
C ILE A 331 16.29 5.72 -10.36
N TYR A 332 17.05 6.45 -9.54
CA TYR A 332 18.08 7.41 -9.99
C TYR A 332 17.58 8.40 -11.07
N ASP A 333 16.36 8.91 -10.89
CA ASP A 333 15.66 9.84 -11.80
C ASP A 333 15.58 9.39 -13.28
N THR A 334 15.79 8.10 -13.56
CA THR A 334 15.91 7.61 -14.94
C THR A 334 14.59 7.12 -15.50
N ALA A 335 14.00 6.09 -14.89
CA ALA A 335 12.68 5.59 -15.24
C ALA A 335 12.18 4.60 -14.19
N GLY A 336 10.89 4.31 -14.20
CA GLY A 336 10.27 3.24 -13.43
C GLY A 336 8.78 3.15 -13.71
N PRO A 337 8.07 2.18 -13.11
CA PRO A 337 6.68 1.93 -13.46
C PRO A 337 5.77 3.08 -13.06
N LYS A 338 4.80 3.35 -13.92
CA LYS A 338 3.66 4.21 -13.61
C LYS A 338 2.47 3.31 -13.26
N ILE A 339 1.88 3.57 -12.09
CA ILE A 339 0.73 2.84 -11.58
C ILE A 339 -0.37 3.87 -11.36
N ALA A 340 -1.50 3.74 -12.05
CA ALA A 340 -2.69 4.55 -11.82
C ALA A 340 -3.77 3.70 -11.14
N LEU A 341 -4.18 4.11 -9.95
CA LEU A 341 -5.27 3.52 -9.19
C LEU A 341 -6.51 4.40 -9.35
N ARG A 342 -7.66 3.81 -9.63
CA ARG A 342 -8.95 4.50 -9.71
C ARG A 342 -9.97 3.74 -8.88
N PRO A 343 -10.00 3.95 -7.55
CA PRO A 343 -11.17 3.59 -6.76
C PRO A 343 -12.40 4.35 -7.26
N SER A 344 -13.55 3.73 -7.08
CA SER A 344 -14.86 4.35 -7.26
C SER A 344 -15.77 3.85 -6.16
N VAL A 345 -16.47 4.75 -5.49
CA VAL A 345 -17.51 4.46 -4.51
C VAL A 345 -18.78 5.13 -5.03
N GLU A 346 -19.86 4.40 -5.10
CA GLU A 346 -21.17 4.88 -5.54
C GLU A 346 -22.19 4.45 -4.51
N GLY A 347 -22.72 5.41 -3.75
CA GLY A 347 -23.82 5.20 -2.82
C GLY A 347 -25.12 5.68 -3.44
N GLU A 348 -26.13 4.85 -3.38
CA GLU A 348 -27.52 5.17 -3.73
C GLU A 348 -28.36 4.91 -2.48
N LEU A 349 -29.19 5.88 -2.13
CA LEU A 349 -30.08 5.80 -0.99
C LEU A 349 -31.43 6.34 -1.42
N GLU A 350 -32.47 5.58 -1.15
CA GLU A 350 -33.85 5.96 -1.37
C GLU A 350 -34.64 5.77 -0.08
N SER A 351 -35.31 6.82 0.35
CA SER A 351 -36.24 6.81 1.47
C SER A 351 -37.59 7.27 0.98
N THR A 352 -38.59 6.44 1.23
CA THR A 352 -40.00 6.82 1.20
C THR A 352 -40.42 7.34 2.59
N LEU A 353 -41.72 7.61 2.77
CA LEU A 353 -42.28 8.02 4.06
C LEU A 353 -42.10 6.96 5.15
N CYS A 354 -42.02 5.68 4.82
CA CYS A 354 -42.03 4.59 5.79
C CYS A 354 -40.93 3.56 5.63
N GLU A 355 -40.37 3.45 4.43
CA GLU A 355 -39.36 2.47 4.09
C GLU A 355 -38.14 3.21 3.57
N TRP A 356 -36.97 2.63 3.81
CA TRP A 356 -35.74 3.06 3.19
C TRP A 356 -35.03 1.85 2.61
N GLU A 357 -34.34 2.09 1.51
CA GLU A 357 -33.43 1.16 0.85
C GLU A 357 -32.15 1.92 0.54
N GLY A 358 -31.01 1.27 0.73
CA GLY A 358 -29.73 1.83 0.40
C GLY A 358 -28.82 0.77 -0.18
N GLU A 359 -28.01 1.18 -1.14
CA GLU A 359 -27.00 0.38 -1.79
C GLU A 359 -25.70 1.18 -1.86
N VAL A 360 -24.59 0.57 -1.43
CA VAL A 360 -23.25 1.10 -1.70
C VAL A 360 -22.56 0.13 -2.63
N LYS A 361 -22.24 0.60 -3.82
CA LYS A 361 -21.38 -0.05 -4.80
C LYS A 361 -19.97 0.51 -4.68
N GLY A 362 -19.00 -0.29 -5.07
CA GLY A 362 -17.71 0.28 -5.41
C GLY A 362 -16.94 -0.61 -6.35
N ALA A 363 -15.87 -0.04 -6.85
CA ALA A 363 -14.90 -0.75 -7.66
C ALA A 363 -13.51 -0.17 -7.43
N LEU A 364 -12.50 -1.01 -7.52
CA LEU A 364 -11.11 -0.59 -7.57
C LEU A 364 -10.51 -1.10 -8.87
N THR A 365 -10.17 -0.16 -9.74
CA THR A 365 -9.45 -0.45 -10.98
C THR A 365 -8.01 0.03 -10.86
N ALA A 366 -7.09 -0.71 -11.46
CA ALA A 366 -5.69 -0.33 -11.57
C ALA A 366 -5.23 -0.41 -13.01
N ALA A 367 -4.66 0.67 -13.52
CA ALA A 367 -3.94 0.72 -14.77
C ALA A 367 -2.44 0.73 -14.46
N ILE A 368 -1.71 -0.26 -14.96
CA ILE A 368 -0.28 -0.40 -14.74
C ILE A 368 0.39 -0.25 -16.09
N ALA A 369 1.17 0.81 -16.23
CA ALA A 369 1.99 1.09 -17.40
C ALA A 369 3.45 1.07 -16.93
N PRO A 370 4.10 -0.12 -16.91
CA PRO A 370 5.51 -0.20 -16.58
C PRO A 370 6.31 0.46 -17.70
N LYS A 371 6.59 1.75 -17.54
CA LYS A 371 7.45 2.49 -18.47
C LYS A 371 8.89 2.36 -18.00
N LEU A 372 9.58 1.34 -18.48
CA LEU A 372 11.03 1.33 -18.44
C LEU A 372 11.51 2.09 -19.68
N ASP A 373 11.67 3.41 -19.58
CA ASP A 373 12.39 4.16 -20.61
C ASP A 373 13.82 3.59 -20.66
N VAL A 374 14.10 2.84 -21.73
CA VAL A 374 15.42 2.30 -22.05
C VAL A 374 16.01 3.20 -23.12
N PRO A 375 16.83 4.20 -22.75
CA PRO A 375 17.25 5.27 -23.65
C PRO A 375 18.19 4.83 -24.79
N VAL A 376 18.60 3.55 -24.86
CA VAL A 376 19.52 3.06 -25.91
C VAL A 376 18.79 2.44 -27.11
N PHE A 377 17.48 2.15 -26.99
CA PHE A 377 16.67 1.71 -28.11
C PHE A 377 15.50 2.69 -28.31
N ASP A 378 15.25 3.11 -29.55
CA ASP A 378 14.02 3.79 -30.01
C ASP A 378 12.81 2.83 -29.99
N VAL A 379 12.83 1.90 -29.04
CA VAL A 379 11.83 0.92 -28.68
C VAL A 379 11.63 1.18 -27.20
N SER A 380 10.66 2.03 -26.85
CA SER A 380 10.00 1.93 -25.56
C SER A 380 9.75 0.43 -25.36
N LEU A 381 10.41 -0.19 -24.39
CA LEU A 381 10.12 -1.57 -24.03
C LEU A 381 8.61 -1.61 -23.86
N LEU A 382 7.97 -2.34 -24.78
CA LEU A 382 6.53 -2.50 -24.96
C LEU A 382 5.77 -1.82 -23.82
N GLU A 383 5.13 -0.67 -24.07
CA GLU A 383 4.18 -0.12 -23.10
C GLU A 383 3.08 -1.17 -22.95
N VAL A 384 3.21 -2.00 -21.91
CA VAL A 384 2.23 -3.03 -21.60
C VAL A 384 1.25 -2.39 -20.65
N ASP A 385 0.16 -1.87 -21.20
CA ASP A 385 -0.93 -1.39 -20.37
C ASP A 385 -1.72 -2.58 -19.82
N PHE A 386 -1.57 -2.83 -18.54
CA PHE A 386 -2.45 -3.74 -17.82
C PHE A 386 -3.60 -2.94 -17.24
N ASN A 387 -4.84 -3.29 -17.60
CA ASN A 387 -6.02 -2.80 -16.91
C ASN A 387 -6.55 -3.95 -16.04
N LEU A 388 -6.45 -3.79 -14.73
CA LEU A 388 -6.89 -4.75 -13.74
C LEU A 388 -8.17 -4.23 -13.09
N GLU A 389 -9.24 -5.00 -13.20
CA GLU A 389 -10.40 -4.87 -12.32
C GLU A 389 -10.11 -5.71 -11.08
N LEU A 390 -9.57 -5.06 -10.04
CA LEU A 390 -9.16 -5.78 -8.83
C LEU A 390 -10.37 -6.20 -8.01
N LEU A 391 -11.40 -5.36 -8.01
CA LEU A 391 -12.60 -5.56 -7.25
C LEU A 391 -13.74 -4.72 -7.84
N SER A 392 -14.94 -5.28 -7.91
CA SER A 392 -16.17 -4.53 -8.19
C SER A 392 -17.36 -5.20 -7.50
N GLY A 393 -18.47 -4.47 -7.36
CA GLY A 393 -19.76 -5.00 -6.95
C GLY A 393 -20.45 -4.21 -5.85
N THR A 394 -21.54 -4.77 -5.33
CA THR A 394 -22.28 -4.22 -4.19
C THR A 394 -21.57 -4.57 -2.90
N PHE A 395 -21.32 -3.55 -2.08
CA PHE A 395 -20.54 -3.63 -0.86
C PHE A 395 -21.42 -3.65 0.38
N TRP A 396 -22.52 -2.91 0.31
CA TRP A 396 -23.52 -2.86 1.35
C TRP A 396 -24.90 -2.70 0.71
N THR A 397 -25.87 -3.41 1.27
CA THR A 397 -27.29 -3.21 1.02
C THR A 397 -27.98 -3.13 2.36
N GLY A 398 -28.87 -2.17 2.52
CA GLY A 398 -29.73 -2.06 3.69
C GLY A 398 -31.15 -1.76 3.25
N GLU A 399 -32.09 -2.35 3.97
CA GLU A 399 -33.50 -1.98 3.88
C GLU A 399 -34.09 -1.92 5.28
N GLY A 400 -35.12 -1.11 5.47
CA GLY A 400 -35.80 -1.04 6.76
C GLY A 400 -37.03 -0.15 6.76
N THR A 401 -37.70 -0.15 7.90
CA THR A 401 -38.85 0.72 8.16
C THR A 401 -38.51 1.77 9.20
N TRP A 402 -38.97 3.00 9.00
CA TRP A 402 -38.79 4.06 9.98
C TRP A 402 -39.59 3.81 11.25
N ALA A 403 -39.03 4.20 12.40
CA ALA A 403 -39.66 3.99 13.71
C ALA A 403 -41.08 4.59 13.80
N TRP A 404 -41.33 5.74 13.17
CA TRP A 404 -42.65 6.38 13.15
C TRP A 404 -43.71 5.62 12.33
N CYS A 405 -43.30 4.64 11.51
CA CYS A 405 -44.22 3.78 10.76
C CYS A 405 -44.54 2.47 11.48
N ALA A 406 -43.71 2.03 12.43
CA ALA A 406 -44.01 0.88 13.29
C ALA A 406 -45.19 1.17 14.24
N ASP A 407 -45.34 2.40 14.71
CA ASP A 407 -46.39 2.81 15.66
C ASP A 407 -47.75 3.11 15.00
N GLY A 408 -47.82 3.19 13.67
CA GLY A 408 -49.07 3.42 12.94
C GLY A 408 -49.98 2.19 12.86
N GLY A 409 -49.45 1.01 13.20
CA GLY A 409 -50.12 -0.29 13.11
C GLY A 409 -50.67 -0.85 14.43
N VAL A 410 -50.56 -0.13 15.56
CA VAL A 410 -51.32 -0.51 16.76
C VAL A 410 -52.79 -0.30 16.46
N ASP A 411 -53.42 -1.43 16.12
CA ASP A 411 -54.84 -1.71 16.21
C ASP A 411 -55.57 -0.57 16.93
N ALA A 412 -56.37 0.18 16.17
CA ALA A 412 -57.51 0.90 16.71
C ALA A 412 -58.57 -0.09 17.24
N GLY A 413 -58.10 -1.10 17.99
CA GLY A 413 -58.87 -1.98 18.84
C GLY A 413 -59.63 -1.09 19.79
N MET A 414 -60.94 -1.11 19.61
CA MET A 414 -61.91 -0.49 20.49
C MET A 414 -61.52 -0.72 21.96
N PRO A 415 -61.81 0.24 22.87
CA PRO A 415 -61.59 0.05 24.30
C PRO A 415 -62.47 -1.10 24.81
N GLY A 416 -61.88 -2.29 24.85
CA GLY A 416 -62.42 -3.47 25.52
C GLY A 416 -61.98 -3.42 26.97
N ASP A 417 -62.89 -2.97 27.82
CA ASP A 417 -62.79 -3.09 29.27
C ASP A 417 -62.37 -4.52 29.68
N GLY A 418 -61.37 -4.62 30.55
CA GLY A 418 -61.34 -5.66 31.57
C GLY A 418 -60.18 -6.66 31.54
N GLY A 419 -59.11 -6.28 32.23
CA GLY A 419 -58.61 -7.12 33.31
C GLY A 419 -57.42 -8.04 33.03
N VAL A 420 -56.64 -8.17 34.11
CA VAL A 420 -55.60 -9.16 34.42
C VAL A 420 -54.17 -8.77 34.06
N SER A 421 -53.51 -8.29 35.12
CA SER A 421 -52.07 -8.30 35.36
C SER A 421 -51.42 -9.64 35.05
N GLY A 422 -50.49 -9.66 34.11
CA GLY A 422 -49.55 -10.76 33.86
C GLY A 422 -48.23 -10.19 33.33
N ASP A 423 -47.13 -10.65 33.91
CA ASP A 423 -45.74 -10.27 33.62
C ASP A 423 -45.44 -10.13 32.12
N ALA A 424 -44.85 -8.99 31.76
CA ALA A 424 -44.33 -8.70 30.43
C ALA A 424 -43.00 -9.43 30.22
N GLY A 425 -43.07 -10.66 29.69
CA GLY A 425 -41.95 -11.23 28.95
C GLY A 425 -41.80 -10.48 27.62
N MET A 426 -40.55 -10.15 27.25
CA MET A 426 -40.26 -9.60 25.93
C MET A 426 -40.83 -10.51 24.82
N PRO A 427 -41.43 -9.96 23.75
CA PRO A 427 -41.80 -10.76 22.58
C PRO A 427 -40.52 -11.36 22.01
N GLY A 428 -40.42 -12.68 22.01
CA GLY A 428 -39.35 -13.38 21.32
C GLY A 428 -39.58 -13.23 19.82
N ASP A 429 -38.64 -12.56 19.15
CA ASP A 429 -38.56 -12.51 17.70
C ASP A 429 -38.38 -13.94 17.18
N GLY A 430 -39.50 -14.58 16.80
CA GLY A 430 -39.53 -15.93 16.23
C GLY A 430 -38.96 -16.00 14.80
N GLY A 431 -38.02 -15.12 14.47
CA GLY A 431 -37.24 -15.21 13.24
C GLY A 431 -36.41 -16.50 13.28
N ALA A 432 -36.36 -17.22 12.14
CA ALA A 432 -35.46 -18.34 12.00
C ALA A 432 -34.03 -17.85 12.27
N ASP A 433 -33.32 -18.51 13.19
CA ASP A 433 -31.93 -18.21 13.53
C ASP A 433 -31.10 -18.21 12.22
N PRO A 434 -30.57 -17.07 11.77
CA PRO A 434 -29.88 -16.98 10.46
C PRO A 434 -28.68 -17.94 10.41
N CYS A 435 -28.10 -18.21 11.58
CA CYS A 435 -27.00 -19.15 11.77
C CYS A 435 -27.39 -20.61 11.50
N ALA A 436 -28.68 -20.98 11.56
CA ALA A 436 -29.12 -22.35 11.35
C ALA A 436 -28.94 -22.87 9.91
N THR A 437 -28.60 -21.98 8.95
CA THR A 437 -28.29 -22.35 7.57
C THR A 437 -26.87 -22.91 7.40
N HIS A 438 -26.00 -22.72 8.38
CA HIS A 438 -24.63 -23.21 8.39
C HIS A 438 -24.52 -24.52 9.19
N SER A 439 -23.87 -25.52 8.61
CA SER A 439 -23.81 -26.88 9.17
C SER A 439 -22.41 -27.32 9.61
N THR A 440 -21.38 -26.56 9.21
CA THR A 440 -19.99 -26.78 9.57
C THR A 440 -19.51 -25.67 10.51
N CYS A 441 -18.44 -25.91 11.25
CA CYS A 441 -17.87 -24.91 12.13
C CYS A 441 -17.25 -23.74 11.36
N GLU A 442 -16.63 -24.05 10.21
CA GLU A 442 -16.04 -23.07 9.29
C GLU A 442 -17.10 -22.12 8.73
N ASP A 443 -18.12 -22.65 8.05
CA ASP A 443 -19.18 -21.82 7.46
C ASP A 443 -19.94 -21.00 8.52
N CYS A 444 -20.00 -21.51 9.75
CA CYS A 444 -20.66 -20.86 10.87
C CYS A 444 -19.87 -19.65 11.39
N ASN A 445 -18.55 -19.77 11.50
CA ASN A 445 -17.69 -18.69 12.01
C ASN A 445 -17.33 -17.66 10.93
N ASP A 446 -17.56 -17.96 9.66
CA ASP A 446 -17.50 -16.99 8.56
C ASP A 446 -18.75 -16.08 8.51
N ALA A 447 -19.85 -16.47 9.16
CA ALA A 447 -21.08 -15.70 9.22
C ALA A 447 -21.09 -14.75 10.43
N GLU A 448 -21.27 -13.45 10.19
CA GLU A 448 -21.27 -12.43 11.25
C GLU A 448 -22.41 -12.66 12.26
N GLY A 449 -22.07 -12.67 13.55
CA GLY A 449 -23.03 -12.90 14.65
C GLY A 449 -23.38 -14.36 14.92
N CYS A 450 -22.65 -15.31 14.31
CA CYS A 450 -22.82 -16.74 14.49
C CYS A 450 -21.60 -17.38 15.17
N GLY A 451 -21.81 -18.49 15.88
CA GLY A 451 -20.75 -19.33 16.43
C GLY A 451 -21.16 -20.79 16.49
N PHE A 452 -20.17 -21.68 16.33
CA PHE A 452 -20.43 -23.11 16.26
C PHE A 452 -20.44 -23.72 17.66
N CYS A 453 -21.51 -24.44 17.97
CA CYS A 453 -21.63 -25.10 19.23
C CYS A 453 -21.16 -26.56 19.17
N ARG A 454 -19.96 -26.85 19.70
CA ARG A 454 -19.36 -28.20 19.69
C ARG A 454 -20.22 -29.25 20.39
N SER A 455 -20.95 -28.87 21.43
CA SER A 455 -21.75 -29.82 22.22
C SER A 455 -23.03 -30.27 21.49
N SER A 456 -23.63 -29.40 20.67
CA SER A 456 -24.82 -29.72 19.86
C SER A 456 -24.49 -30.09 18.41
N GLY A 457 -23.30 -29.70 17.92
CA GLY A 457 -22.92 -29.82 16.52
C GLY A 457 -23.72 -28.88 15.60
N GLN A 458 -24.24 -27.77 16.13
CA GLN A 458 -25.08 -26.82 15.39
C GLN A 458 -24.47 -25.42 15.43
N CYS A 459 -24.63 -24.68 14.34
CA CYS A 459 -24.38 -23.26 14.30
C CYS A 459 -25.53 -22.50 14.99
N MET A 460 -25.19 -21.52 15.84
CA MET A 460 -26.17 -20.74 16.59
C MET A 460 -25.77 -19.27 16.56
N SER A 461 -26.72 -18.37 16.76
CA SER A 461 -26.43 -16.95 16.95
C SER A 461 -25.76 -16.67 18.29
N ASP A 462 -24.97 -15.60 18.35
CA ASP A 462 -24.30 -15.12 19.57
C ASP A 462 -25.27 -14.91 20.74
N GLY A 463 -26.51 -14.50 20.45
CA GLY A 463 -27.57 -14.35 21.45
C GLY A 463 -27.90 -15.65 22.19
N ARG A 464 -27.55 -16.81 21.61
CA ARG A 464 -27.76 -18.15 22.17
C ARG A 464 -26.48 -18.80 22.67
N ARG A 465 -25.36 -18.07 22.74
CA ARG A 465 -24.05 -18.56 23.24
C ARG A 465 -24.15 -19.27 24.58
N ALA A 466 -25.00 -18.78 25.49
CA ALA A 466 -25.19 -19.37 26.82
C ALA A 466 -25.72 -20.82 26.77
N GLU A 467 -26.47 -21.20 25.73
CA GLU A 467 -26.97 -22.56 25.53
C GLU A 467 -25.85 -23.56 25.24
N CYS A 468 -24.74 -23.10 24.66
CA CYS A 468 -23.62 -23.95 24.29
C CYS A 468 -22.62 -24.23 25.43
N GLY A 469 -22.62 -23.38 26.47
CA GLY A 469 -21.66 -23.45 27.57
C GLY A 469 -20.21 -23.30 27.10
N SER A 470 -19.32 -24.18 27.58
CA SER A 470 -17.89 -24.15 27.21
C SER A 470 -17.58 -24.73 25.84
N GLY A 471 -18.59 -25.16 25.07
CA GLY A 471 -18.42 -25.72 23.72
C GLY A 471 -18.53 -24.69 22.60
N TRP A 472 -18.61 -23.40 22.93
CA TRP A 472 -18.75 -22.32 21.96
C TRP A 472 -17.44 -22.07 21.22
N LEU A 473 -17.49 -22.04 19.90
CA LEU A 473 -16.38 -21.81 19.00
C LEU A 473 -16.74 -20.61 18.12
N ASP A 474 -16.29 -19.40 18.47
CA ASP A 474 -16.54 -18.12 17.76
C ASP A 474 -15.35 -17.64 16.94
N GLU A 475 -14.28 -18.41 16.86
CA GLU A 475 -13.10 -18.07 16.06
C GLU A 475 -12.85 -19.16 15.00
N PRO A 476 -12.45 -18.81 13.76
CA PRO A 476 -12.00 -19.80 12.78
C PRO A 476 -10.91 -20.74 13.32
N SER A 477 -10.09 -20.24 14.26
CA SER A 477 -9.04 -20.97 14.99
C SER A 477 -9.53 -22.09 15.88
N SER A 478 -10.80 -22.07 16.25
CA SER A 478 -11.37 -22.97 17.23
C SER A 478 -12.07 -24.19 16.60
N CYS A 479 -12.19 -24.21 15.27
CA CYS A 479 -12.96 -25.17 14.48
C CYS A 479 -12.21 -26.47 14.12
N PRO A 480 -11.04 -26.44 13.45
CA PRO A 480 -10.27 -27.64 13.18
C PRO A 480 -9.61 -28.23 14.44
N ASP A 481 -9.95 -29.47 14.79
CA ASP A 481 -9.14 -30.28 15.70
C ASP A 481 -7.98 -30.92 14.92
N CYS A 482 -6.87 -30.20 14.83
CA CYS A 482 -5.67 -30.66 14.13
C CYS A 482 -4.93 -31.79 14.89
N SER A 483 -5.30 -32.09 16.14
CA SER A 483 -4.58 -33.06 16.97
C SER A 483 -4.70 -34.51 16.47
N GLY A 484 -5.67 -34.80 15.60
CA GLY A 484 -5.87 -36.11 14.97
C GLY A 484 -4.89 -36.43 13.84
N PHE A 485 -4.16 -35.44 13.31
CA PHE A 485 -3.23 -35.64 12.20
C PHE A 485 -1.81 -35.91 12.73
N THR A 486 -1.34 -37.15 12.57
CA THR A 486 -0.06 -37.60 13.12
C THR A 486 1.13 -37.42 12.18
N ASP A 487 0.88 -36.98 10.95
CA ASP A 487 1.90 -36.76 9.93
C ASP A 487 1.59 -35.52 9.09
N CYS A 488 2.63 -34.97 8.47
CA CYS A 488 2.50 -33.74 7.70
C CYS A 488 1.51 -33.87 6.54
N ALA A 489 1.49 -35.01 5.85
CA ALA A 489 0.68 -35.17 4.64
C ALA A 489 -0.82 -35.18 4.98
N SER A 490 -1.21 -35.82 6.08
CA SER A 490 -2.59 -35.79 6.57
C SER A 490 -2.98 -34.44 7.16
N CYS A 491 -2.03 -33.73 7.79
CA CYS A 491 -2.22 -32.40 8.33
C CYS A 491 -2.48 -31.34 7.24
N ALA A 492 -1.56 -31.20 6.29
CA ALA A 492 -1.63 -30.20 5.22
C ALA A 492 -2.81 -30.44 4.24
N ALA A 493 -3.33 -31.67 4.18
CA ALA A 493 -4.50 -31.98 3.36
C ALA A 493 -5.82 -31.44 3.93
N ASN A 494 -5.86 -31.01 5.20
CA ASN A 494 -7.06 -30.46 5.82
C ASN A 494 -7.36 -29.02 5.38
N GLY A 495 -6.37 -28.28 4.88
CA GLY A 495 -6.51 -26.91 4.36
C GLY A 495 -6.62 -25.81 5.42
N PHE A 496 -6.82 -26.18 6.69
CA PHE A 496 -6.88 -25.28 7.85
C PHE A 496 -5.91 -25.66 8.98
N CYS A 497 -5.14 -26.73 8.74
CA CYS A 497 -4.08 -27.18 9.61
C CYS A 497 -2.77 -27.19 8.83
N GLY A 498 -1.69 -26.82 9.51
CA GLY A 498 -0.35 -26.83 8.98
C GLY A 498 0.60 -27.59 9.88
N TRP A 499 1.62 -28.17 9.27
CA TRP A 499 2.58 -29.00 9.99
C TRP A 499 3.73 -28.14 10.49
N CYS A 500 4.03 -28.26 11.78
CA CYS A 500 5.22 -27.70 12.37
C CYS A 500 6.21 -28.82 12.76
N PRO A 501 7.41 -28.88 12.15
CA PRO A 501 8.44 -29.83 12.55
C PRO A 501 8.74 -29.78 14.06
N GLY A 502 8.53 -30.90 14.75
CA GLY A 502 8.77 -31.03 16.19
C GLY A 502 7.58 -30.68 17.09
N MET A 503 6.58 -29.95 16.60
CA MET A 503 5.34 -29.65 17.34
C MET A 503 4.13 -30.45 16.82
N GLY A 504 4.18 -30.96 15.59
CA GLY A 504 3.11 -31.75 14.97
C GLY A 504 2.14 -30.89 14.17
N CYS A 505 0.91 -31.36 14.00
CA CYS A 505 -0.11 -30.64 13.26
C CYS A 505 -0.77 -29.57 14.14
N LEU A 506 -0.72 -28.32 13.70
CA LEU A 506 -1.29 -27.17 14.39
C LEU A 506 -2.37 -26.54 13.51
N ASN A 507 -3.29 -25.81 14.12
CA ASN A 507 -4.24 -25.01 13.37
C ASN A 507 -3.54 -23.73 12.89
N ASP A 508 -3.72 -23.38 11.60
CA ASP A 508 -3.01 -22.28 10.91
C ASP A 508 -3.12 -20.92 11.59
N SER A 509 -4.11 -20.76 12.47
CA SER A 509 -4.41 -19.49 13.12
C SER A 509 -3.99 -19.41 14.58
N THR A 510 -3.42 -20.47 15.18
CA THR A 510 -2.96 -20.43 16.59
C THR A 510 -1.62 -19.71 16.74
N GLU A 511 -1.32 -19.24 17.96
CA GLU A 511 -0.06 -18.56 18.26
C GLU A 511 1.14 -19.50 18.07
N GLU A 512 0.98 -20.79 18.37
CA GLU A 512 2.01 -21.82 18.17
C GLU A 512 2.36 -22.01 16.69
N ALA A 513 1.37 -21.92 15.78
CA ALA A 513 1.62 -21.94 14.34
C ALA A 513 2.45 -20.71 13.91
N ARG A 514 2.14 -19.52 14.43
CA ARG A 514 2.90 -18.28 14.15
C ARG A 514 4.31 -18.29 14.73
N MET A 515 4.53 -19.00 15.83
CA MET A 515 5.86 -19.16 16.45
C MET A 515 6.72 -20.25 15.78
N CYS A 516 6.13 -21.09 14.92
CA CYS A 516 6.87 -22.12 14.21
C CYS A 516 7.65 -21.53 13.03
N ALA A 517 8.98 -21.47 13.14
CA ALA A 517 9.84 -20.92 12.08
C ALA A 517 9.72 -21.68 10.73
N ASP A 518 9.43 -22.99 10.79
CA ASP A 518 9.34 -23.88 9.62
C ASP A 518 7.90 -24.37 9.38
N TYR A 519 6.91 -23.49 9.56
CA TYR A 519 5.50 -23.84 9.41
C TYR A 519 5.12 -24.20 7.96
N GLN A 520 4.40 -25.31 7.78
CA GLN A 520 4.03 -25.85 6.45
C GLN A 520 2.49 -25.94 6.28
N PRO A 521 1.82 -24.88 5.79
CA PRO A 521 0.36 -24.81 5.73
C PRO A 521 -0.27 -25.59 4.57
N ILE A 522 0.48 -25.78 3.46
CA ILE A 522 -0.12 -26.30 2.20
C ILE A 522 0.65 -27.51 1.64
N ALA A 523 1.96 -27.59 1.87
CA ALA A 523 2.78 -28.66 1.33
C ALA A 523 3.92 -29.03 2.27
N CYS A 524 4.14 -30.33 2.41
CA CYS A 524 5.25 -30.87 3.19
C CYS A 524 6.54 -30.75 2.39
N GLY A 525 7.33 -29.71 2.69
CA GLY A 525 8.67 -29.51 2.13
C GLY A 525 9.70 -30.33 2.90
N GLY A 526 10.41 -31.20 2.20
CA GLY A 526 11.65 -31.82 2.66
C GLY A 526 12.85 -31.12 2.07
#